data_AF-A0AAV4V2L1-F1
#
_entry.id   AF-A0AAV4V2L1-F1
#
_cell.length_a   1.000
_cell.length_b   1.000
_cell.length_c   1.000
_cell.angle_alpha   90.00
_cell.angle_beta   90.00
_cell.angle_gamma   90.00
#
_symmetry.space_group_name_H-M   'P 1'
#
loop_
_entity.id
_entity.type
_entity.pdbx_description
1 polymer ?
#
loop_
_entity_poly.entity_id
_entity_poly.type
_entity_poly.pdbx_seq_one_letter_code
_entity_poly.pdbx_strand_id
1 'polypeptide(L)'
;MLRNDGKAWDIKESRYMLRNDGKAWDIKESRYMLRNDGKAWDIKESRYMLRNDGKAWDIKESRYMLRNDGKAWDIKKSRYMLRNDGGKAWDIKESRYMLRNDGKAWDIKESRYMLRNDGKAWDIKESRYMLRNDGKAWDIKESSICYGMKA
;
A
#
# COMPACT_ATOMS: atom_id res chain seq x y z
N MET A 1 18.52 -14.79 -2.56
CA MET A 1 17.49 -14.08 -3.32
C MET A 1 16.80 -15.12 -4.18
N LEU A 2 15.51 -15.34 -3.98
CA LEU A 2 14.72 -16.25 -4.80
C LEU A 2 14.21 -15.48 -6.02
N ARG A 3 14.08 -16.16 -7.17
CA ARG A 3 13.50 -15.58 -8.38
C ARG A 3 12.40 -16.50 -8.89
N ASN A 4 11.23 -15.93 -9.16
CA ASN A 4 10.13 -16.63 -9.79
C ASN A 4 9.74 -15.92 -11.10
N ASP A 5 9.98 -16.59 -12.21
CA ASP A 5 9.58 -16.13 -13.54
C ASP A 5 8.34 -16.92 -14.05
N GLY A 6 7.82 -17.86 -13.24
CA GLY A 6 6.73 -18.77 -13.60
C GLY A 6 5.52 -18.65 -12.66
N LYS A 7 5.05 -19.78 -12.13
CA LYS A 7 3.99 -19.85 -11.13
C LYS A 7 4.58 -20.38 -9.82
N ALA A 8 4.35 -19.67 -8.72
CA ALA A 8 4.75 -20.11 -7.39
C ALA A 8 3.55 -20.07 -6.44
N TRP A 9 3.40 -21.10 -5.62
CA TRP A 9 2.33 -21.25 -4.65
C TRP A 9 2.92 -21.48 -3.27
N ASP A 10 2.22 -21.06 -2.22
CA ASP A 10 2.53 -21.42 -0.83
C ASP A 10 3.94 -21.04 -0.36
N ILE A 11 4.38 -19.81 -0.62
CA ILE A 11 5.72 -19.37 -0.21
C ILE A 11 5.72 -19.06 1.29
N LYS A 12 6.47 -19.85 2.07
CA LYS A 12 6.58 -19.76 3.53
C LYS A 12 8.04 -19.78 3.99
N GLU A 13 8.62 -18.62 4.25
CA GLU A 13 9.93 -18.51 4.88
C GLU A 13 9.92 -17.53 6.07
N SER A 14 10.99 -17.58 6.85
CA SER A 14 11.15 -16.72 8.04
C SER A 14 11.86 -15.41 7.72
N ARG A 15 12.70 -15.38 6.67
CA ARG A 15 13.37 -14.19 6.12
C ARG A 15 13.90 -14.44 4.72
N TYR A 16 13.39 -13.72 3.70
CA TYR A 16 14.01 -13.75 2.37
C TYR A 16 13.83 -12.47 1.54
N MET A 17 14.44 -12.49 0.35
CA MET A 17 14.22 -11.52 -0.72
C MET A 17 13.75 -12.29 -1.97
N LEU A 18 12.56 -11.94 -2.51
CA LEU A 18 12.05 -12.48 -3.76
C LEU A 18 12.09 -11.42 -4.85
N ARG A 19 12.38 -11.87 -6.07
CA ARG A 19 11.98 -11.17 -7.28
C ARG A 19 10.94 -12.02 -8.02
N ASN A 20 9.75 -11.48 -8.21
CA ASN A 20 8.66 -12.15 -8.90
C ASN A 20 8.31 -11.40 -10.19
N ASP A 21 8.65 -11.99 -11.32
CA ASP A 21 8.25 -11.51 -12.65
C ASP A 21 7.02 -12.30 -13.16
N GLY A 22 6.67 -13.40 -12.48
CA GLY A 22 5.57 -14.30 -12.83
C GLY A 22 4.29 -14.11 -11.99
N LYS A 23 3.68 -15.21 -11.58
CA LYS A 23 2.49 -15.25 -10.72
C LYS A 23 2.84 -15.93 -9.39
N ALA A 24 2.49 -15.29 -8.28
CA ALA A 24 2.73 -15.82 -6.94
C ALA A 24 1.46 -15.74 -6.09
N TRP A 25 1.11 -16.82 -5.40
CA TRP A 25 -0.03 -16.91 -4.49
C TRP A 25 0.41 -17.31 -3.10
N ASP A 26 -0.34 -16.88 -2.08
CA ASP A 26 -0.19 -17.29 -0.69
C ASP A 26 1.22 -17.08 -0.13
N ILE A 27 1.63 -15.81 -0.03
CA ILE A 27 2.94 -15.44 0.53
C ILE A 27 2.78 -15.17 2.02
N LYS A 28 3.45 -15.95 2.87
CA LYS A 28 3.35 -15.82 4.33
C LYS A 28 4.71 -15.79 5.01
N GLU A 29 5.05 -14.64 5.56
CA GLU A 29 6.41 -14.34 6.04
C GLU A 29 6.45 -13.63 7.39
N SER A 30 7.58 -13.78 8.08
CA SER A 30 7.85 -12.99 9.30
C SER A 30 8.56 -11.67 8.99
N ARG A 31 9.44 -11.66 7.99
CA ARG A 31 10.20 -10.48 7.55
C ARG A 31 10.65 -10.63 6.11
N TYR A 32 10.19 -9.78 5.22
CA TYR A 32 10.45 -10.02 3.80
C TYR A 32 10.61 -8.75 2.97
N MET A 33 11.23 -8.93 1.81
CA MET A 33 11.39 -7.93 0.77
C MET A 33 11.02 -8.55 -0.58
N LEU A 34 9.98 -8.03 -1.22
CA LEU A 34 9.55 -8.45 -2.56
C LEU A 34 9.78 -7.33 -3.54
N ARG A 35 10.32 -7.70 -4.70
CA ARG A 35 10.15 -6.95 -5.92
C ARG A 35 9.22 -7.72 -6.84
N ASN A 36 8.03 -7.18 -7.09
CA ASN A 36 7.00 -7.78 -7.93
C ASN A 36 6.81 -6.97 -9.20
N ASP A 37 7.29 -7.51 -10.32
CA ASP A 37 7.04 -6.98 -11.66
C ASP A 37 5.83 -7.73 -12.31
N GLY A 38 5.39 -8.84 -11.69
CA GLY A 38 4.31 -9.71 -12.16
C GLY A 38 2.98 -9.54 -11.41
N LYS A 39 2.39 -10.66 -10.96
CA LYS A 39 1.14 -10.69 -10.20
C LYS A 39 1.32 -11.43 -8.88
N ALA A 40 0.87 -10.83 -7.77
CA ALA A 40 0.95 -11.43 -6.45
C ALA A 40 -0.40 -11.35 -5.71
N TRP A 41 -0.85 -12.44 -5.11
CA TRP A 41 -2.09 -12.54 -4.35
C TRP A 41 -1.82 -13.02 -2.92
N ASP A 42 -2.68 -12.63 -1.99
CA ASP A 42 -2.72 -13.11 -0.62
C ASP A 42 -1.38 -12.99 0.11
N ILE A 43 -0.96 -11.75 0.35
CA ILE A 43 0.31 -11.46 1.04
C ILE A 43 0.03 -11.19 2.52
N LYS A 44 0.58 -12.02 3.40
CA LYS A 44 0.35 -11.93 4.85
C LYS A 44 1.63 -11.98 5.67
N GLU A 45 2.01 -10.85 6.25
CA GLU A 45 3.29 -10.74 6.94
C GLU A 45 3.30 -9.86 8.20
N SER A 46 4.31 -10.10 9.03
CA SER A 46 4.53 -9.29 10.23
C SER A 46 5.30 -8.00 9.95
N ARG A 47 6.24 -8.04 8.99
CA ARG A 47 7.05 -6.90 8.55
C ARG A 47 7.48 -7.07 7.10
N TYR A 48 7.06 -6.15 6.23
CA TYR A 48 7.36 -6.26 4.81
C TYR A 48 7.77 -4.96 4.15
N MET A 49 8.59 -5.11 3.12
CA MET A 49 8.87 -4.09 2.11
C MET A 49 8.53 -4.62 0.73
N LEU A 50 7.52 -4.04 0.09
CA LEU A 50 7.15 -4.35 -1.29
C LEU A 50 7.59 -3.23 -2.24
N ARG A 51 8.23 -3.60 -3.34
CA ARG A 51 8.27 -2.79 -4.57
C ARG A 51 7.39 -3.48 -5.60
N ASN A 52 6.29 -2.85 -5.99
CA ASN A 52 5.35 -3.41 -6.94
C ASN A 52 5.26 -2.52 -8.19
N ASP A 53 5.80 -3.03 -9.29
CA ASP A 53 5.65 -2.43 -10.61
C ASP A 53 4.52 -3.17 -11.40
N GLY A 54 4.06 -4.31 -10.88
CA GLY A 54 3.00 -5.14 -11.44
C GLY A 54 1.63 -4.98 -10.77
N LYS A 55 1.00 -6.10 -10.40
CA LYS A 55 -0.31 -6.14 -9.72
C LYS A 55 -0.23 -6.92 -8.40
N ALA A 56 -0.77 -6.36 -7.33
CA ALA A 56 -0.82 -7.00 -6.02
C ALA A 56 -2.22 -6.92 -5.40
N TRP A 57 -2.73 -8.02 -4.86
CA TRP A 57 -4.05 -8.11 -4.21
C TRP A 57 -3.91 -8.64 -2.78
N ASP A 58 -4.86 -8.27 -1.93
CA ASP A 58 -5.06 -8.82 -0.59
C ASP A 58 -3.81 -8.78 0.28
N ILE A 59 -3.40 -7.57 0.65
CA ILE A 59 -2.17 -7.34 1.42
C ILE A 59 -2.53 -7.08 2.88
N LYS A 60 -2.20 -8.02 3.77
CA LYS A 60 -2.56 -7.94 5.19
C LYS A 60 -1.37 -8.02 6.14
N GLU A 61 -1.08 -6.93 6.85
CA GLU A 61 0.14 -6.85 7.65
C GLU A 61 0.11 -6.03 8.93
N SER A 62 1.07 -6.30 9.82
CA SER A 62 1.25 -5.51 11.04
C SER A 62 2.07 -4.23 10.82
N ARG A 63 3.10 -4.30 9.97
CA ARG A 63 3.98 -3.16 9.62
C ARG A 63 4.49 -3.32 8.21
N TYR A 64 4.30 -2.30 7.39
CA TYR A 64 4.65 -2.43 5.98
C TYR A 64 5.13 -1.12 5.36
N MET A 65 5.99 -1.25 4.37
CA MET A 65 6.35 -0.20 3.42
C MET A 65 6.09 -0.69 1.99
N LEU A 66 5.33 0.07 1.20
CA LEU A 66 5.19 -0.18 -0.24
C LEU A 66 5.63 1.01 -1.04
N ARG A 67 6.37 0.67 -2.08
CA ARG A 67 6.50 1.51 -3.25
C ARG A 67 5.74 0.87 -4.41
N ASN A 68 4.68 1.51 -4.85
CA ASN A 68 3.82 1.02 -5.92
C ASN A 68 3.90 1.96 -7.12
N ASP A 69 4.45 1.45 -8.21
CA ASP A 69 4.40 2.11 -9.51
C ASP A 69 3.35 1.39 -10.40
N GLY A 70 2.82 0.25 -9.94
CA GLY A 70 1.79 -0.56 -10.58
C GLY A 70 0.38 -0.42 -9.97
N LYS A 71 -0.31 -1.54 -9.75
CA LYS A 71 -1.68 -1.58 -9.19
C LYS A 71 -1.74 -2.41 -7.91
N ALA A 72 -2.38 -1.88 -6.87
CA ALA A 72 -2.55 -2.56 -5.59
C ALA A 72 -3.99 -2.46 -5.07
N TRP A 73 -4.57 -3.57 -4.62
CA TRP A 73 -5.93 -3.66 -4.08
C TRP A 73 -5.95 -4.25 -2.67
N ASP A 74 -6.97 -3.89 -1.91
CA ASP A 74 -7.31 -4.50 -0.61
C ASP A 74 -6.13 -4.53 0.37
N ILE A 75 -5.74 -3.34 0.82
CA ILE A 75 -4.62 -3.18 1.73
C ILE A 75 -5.13 -2.97 3.15
N LYS A 76 -4.82 -3.90 4.06
CA LYS A 76 -5.27 -3.83 5.47
C LYS A 76 -4.12 -3.96 6.46
N LYS A 77 -3.78 -2.89 7.17
CA LYS A 77 -2.64 -2.92 8.11
C LYS A 77 -2.81 -2.09 9.38
N SER A 78 -1.95 -2.37 10.36
CA SER A 78 -1.93 -1.63 11.63
C SER A 78 -1.02 -0.39 11.57
N ARG A 79 0.04 -0.44 10.76
CA ARG A 79 0.96 0.65 10.48
C ARG A 79 1.51 0.53 9.07
N TYR A 80 1.38 1.59 8.29
CA TYR A 80 1.78 1.53 6.90
C TYR A 80 2.36 2.85 6.40
N MET A 81 3.34 2.71 5.52
CA MET A 81 3.80 3.79 4.67
C MET A 81 3.68 3.37 3.21
N LEU A 82 2.86 4.11 2.45
CA LEU A 82 2.70 3.94 1.01
C LEU A 82 3.38 5.08 0.27
N ARG A 83 4.19 4.73 -0.71
CA ARG A 83 4.62 5.62 -1.79
C ARG A 83 4.05 5.10 -3.10
N ASN A 84 3.08 5.81 -3.66
CA ASN A 84 2.46 5.45 -4.93
C ASN A 84 2.91 6.45 -5.99
N ASP A 85 3.92 6.09 -6.80
CA ASP A 85 4.47 6.96 -7.83
C ASP A 85 3.83 6.60 -9.19
N GLY A 86 2.71 7.24 -9.53
CA GLY A 86 2.02 7.01 -10.82
C GLY A 86 1.14 5.76 -10.89
N GLY A 87 1.20 4.90 -9.89
CA GLY A 87 0.36 3.70 -9.76
C GLY A 87 -1.09 3.98 -9.33
N LYS A 88 -1.85 2.89 -9.17
CA LYS A 88 -3.23 2.91 -8.66
C LYS A 88 -3.35 2.07 -7.38
N ALA A 89 -3.96 2.61 -6.34
CA ALA A 89 -4.21 1.91 -5.09
C ALA A 89 -5.70 1.99 -4.68
N TRP A 90 -6.30 0.88 -4.28
CA TRP A 90 -7.71 0.81 -3.86
C TRP A 90 -7.85 0.17 -2.49
N ASP A 91 -8.92 0.53 -1.78
CA ASP A 91 -9.38 -0.09 -0.54
C ASP A 91 -8.29 -0.18 0.53
N ILE A 92 -7.89 0.99 1.05
CA ILE A 92 -6.83 1.10 2.05
C ILE A 92 -7.46 1.26 3.44
N LYS A 93 -7.19 0.32 4.35
CA LYS A 93 -7.72 0.30 5.72
C LYS A 93 -6.60 0.20 6.75
N GLU A 94 -6.42 1.26 7.53
CA GLU A 94 -5.24 1.43 8.36
C GLU A 94 -5.54 2.06 9.74
N SER A 95 -4.81 1.65 10.78
CA SER A 95 -4.89 2.34 12.09
C SER A 95 -3.97 3.57 12.16
N ARG A 96 -2.87 3.56 11.40
CA ARG A 96 -1.90 4.65 11.28
C ARG A 96 -1.19 4.58 9.94
N TYR A 97 -1.22 5.67 9.19
CA TYR A 97 -0.63 5.68 7.87
C TYR A 97 0.08 6.96 7.50
N MET A 98 1.04 6.79 6.61
CA MET A 98 1.67 7.85 5.85
C MET A 98 1.57 7.51 4.36
N LEU A 99 0.94 8.37 3.57
CA LEU A 99 0.93 8.27 2.12
C LEU A 99 1.64 9.42 1.46
N ARG A 100 2.48 9.05 0.51
CA ARG A 100 2.93 9.93 -0.56
C ARG A 100 2.34 9.42 -1.87
N ASN A 101 1.34 10.11 -2.41
CA ASN A 101 0.67 9.70 -3.63
C ASN A 101 0.91 10.72 -4.74
N ASP A 102 1.65 10.30 -5.76
CA ASP A 102 1.79 11.05 -7.02
C ASP A 102 0.90 10.39 -8.12
N GLY A 103 0.16 9.32 -7.77
CA GLY A 103 -0.72 8.53 -8.64
C GLY A 103 -2.21 8.68 -8.32
N LYS A 104 -2.96 7.58 -8.34
CA LYS A 104 -4.40 7.56 -8.01
C LYS A 104 -4.71 6.63 -6.83
N ALA A 105 -5.48 7.11 -5.86
CA ALA A 105 -5.89 6.33 -4.69
C ALA A 105 -7.39 6.44 -4.42
N TRP A 106 -8.06 5.34 -4.05
CA TRP A 106 -9.49 5.28 -3.76
C TRP A 106 -9.76 4.58 -2.42
N ASP A 107 -10.85 4.97 -1.76
CA ASP A 107 -11.41 4.28 -0.59
C ASP A 107 -10.40 4.14 0.56
N ILE A 108 -10.00 5.27 1.13
CA ILE A 108 -9.03 5.32 2.23
C ILE A 108 -9.78 5.48 3.56
N LYS A 109 -9.62 4.53 4.48
CA LYS A 109 -10.32 4.50 5.77
C LYS A 109 -9.36 4.34 6.93
N GLU A 110 -9.23 5.38 7.75
CA GLU A 110 -8.16 5.44 8.74
C GLU A 110 -8.47 6.09 10.09
N SER A 111 -7.77 5.66 11.15
CA SER A 111 -7.85 6.31 12.46
C SER A 111 -6.89 7.49 12.64
N ARG A 112 -5.73 7.47 11.97
CA ARG A 112 -4.71 8.53 12.02
C ARG A 112 -3.91 8.57 10.73
N TYR A 113 -3.93 9.72 10.08
CA TYR A 113 -3.41 9.84 8.73
C TYR A 113 -2.46 11.02 8.53
N MET A 114 -1.44 10.80 7.72
CA MET A 114 -0.61 11.84 7.13
C MET A 114 -0.57 11.60 5.61
N LEU A 115 -1.11 12.53 4.84
CA LEU A 115 -1.08 12.47 3.38
C LEU A 115 -0.34 13.63 2.78
N ARG A 116 0.59 13.28 1.90
CA ARG A 116 1.08 14.14 0.85
C ARG A 116 0.57 13.62 -0.49
N ASN A 117 -0.34 14.35 -1.13
CA ASN A 117 -0.91 13.97 -2.41
C ASN A 117 -0.58 15.02 -3.47
N ASP A 118 0.21 14.64 -4.45
CA ASP A 118 0.47 15.44 -5.65
C ASP A 118 -0.35 14.84 -6.84
N GLY A 119 -1.14 13.76 -6.60
CA GLY A 119 -1.94 13.01 -7.57
C GLY A 119 -3.47 13.18 -7.40
N LYS A 120 -4.25 12.09 -7.55
CA LYS A 120 -5.71 12.08 -7.34
C LYS A 120 -6.13 11.13 -6.22
N ALA A 121 -7.02 11.57 -5.34
CA ALA A 121 -7.58 10.76 -4.27
C ALA A 121 -9.12 10.88 -4.19
N TRP A 122 -9.80 9.81 -3.80
CA TRP A 122 -11.26 9.74 -3.62
C TRP A 122 -11.63 8.99 -2.34
N ASP A 123 -12.77 9.35 -1.75
CA ASP A 123 -13.42 8.65 -0.63
C ASP A 123 -12.49 8.43 0.57
N ILE A 124 -12.05 9.54 1.19
CA ILE A 124 -11.17 9.54 2.36
C ILE A 124 -12.04 9.68 3.62
N LYS A 125 -11.98 8.72 4.54
CA LYS A 125 -12.70 8.77 5.82
C LYS A 125 -11.77 8.56 7.01
N GLU A 126 -11.64 9.59 7.86
CA GLU A 126 -10.59 9.60 8.87
C GLU A 126 -11.00 10.18 10.23
N SER A 127 -10.39 9.66 11.30
CA SER A 127 -10.63 10.21 12.65
C SER A 127 -9.74 11.40 13.00
N ARG A 128 -8.48 11.40 12.52
CA ARG A 128 -7.50 12.48 12.68
C ARG A 128 -6.59 12.51 11.46
N TYR A 129 -6.40 13.67 10.86
CA TYR A 129 -5.65 13.80 9.62
C TYR A 129 -4.69 14.99 9.63
N MET A 130 -3.63 14.87 8.85
CA MET A 130 -2.82 15.99 8.34
C MET A 130 -2.66 15.81 6.83
N LEU A 131 -3.22 16.74 6.06
CA LEU A 131 -3.22 16.71 4.61
C LEU A 131 -2.35 17.83 4.06
N ARG A 132 -1.43 17.49 3.15
CA ARG A 132 -0.80 18.41 2.20
C ARG A 132 -1.13 17.90 0.80
N ASN A 133 -2.05 18.57 0.10
CA ASN A 133 -2.54 18.13 -1.19
C ASN A 133 -2.27 19.19 -2.25
N ASP A 134 -1.25 18.97 -3.08
CA ASP A 134 -0.99 19.77 -4.28
C ASP A 134 -1.72 19.17 -5.51
N GLY A 135 -2.49 18.09 -5.32
CA GLY A 135 -3.28 17.36 -6.32
C GLY A 135 -4.81 17.54 -6.19
N LYS A 136 -5.61 16.58 -6.70
CA LYS A 136 -7.08 16.59 -6.59
C LYS A 136 -7.58 15.59 -5.56
N ALA A 137 -8.48 16.01 -4.67
CA ALA A 137 -9.13 15.13 -3.70
C ALA A 137 -10.65 15.34 -3.68
N TRP A 138 -11.41 14.26 -3.48
CA TRP A 138 -12.88 14.25 -3.47
C TRP A 138 -13.40 13.45 -2.27
N ASP A 139 -14.59 13.83 -1.78
CA ASP A 139 -15.35 13.09 -0.76
C ASP A 139 -14.56 12.79 0.53
N ILE A 140 -14.00 13.84 1.14
CA ILE A 140 -13.25 13.76 2.40
C ILE A 140 -14.21 13.94 3.59
N LYS A 141 -14.18 12.99 4.54
CA LYS A 141 -14.96 13.00 5.79
C LYS A 141 -14.04 12.85 7.01
N GLU A 142 -14.05 13.82 7.91
CA GLU A 142 -13.13 13.90 9.05
C GLU A 142 -13.87 14.14 10.38
N SER A 143 -13.38 13.56 11.48
CA SER A 143 -13.94 13.81 12.83
C SER A 143 -13.16 14.83 13.68
N SER A 144 -11.96 15.27 13.28
CA SER A 144 -11.15 16.25 14.05
C SER A 144 -10.08 16.93 13.19
N ILE A 145 -9.90 18.25 13.34
CA ILE A 145 -9.05 19.11 12.49
C ILE A 145 -7.59 19.19 12.98
N CYS A 146 -6.62 19.04 12.07
CA CYS A 146 -5.28 19.64 12.17
C CYS A 146 -4.94 20.32 10.83
N TYR A 147 -4.79 21.65 10.85
CA TYR A 147 -4.63 22.48 9.65
C TYR A 147 -3.34 22.18 8.87
N GLY A 148 -3.48 22.08 7.55
CA GLY A 148 -2.39 21.99 6.58
C GLY A 148 -2.81 22.26 5.13
N MET A 149 -3.91 22.96 4.89
CA MET A 149 -4.35 23.29 3.52
C MET A 149 -3.47 24.40 2.92
N LYS A 150 -2.75 24.09 1.84
CA LYS A 150 -2.51 25.06 0.76
C LYS A 150 -3.05 24.46 -0.54
N ALA A 151 -3.81 25.31 -1.24
CA ALA A 151 -4.53 25.05 -2.47
C ALA A 151 -3.61 24.88 -3.68
#